data_AF-A0A9W9ZZ15-F1
#
_entry.id   AF-A0A9W9ZZ15-F1
#
_cell.length_a   1.000
_cell.length_b   1.000
_cell.length_c   1.000
_cell.angle_alpha   90.00
_cell.angle_beta   90.00
_cell.angle_gamma   90.00
#
_symmetry.space_group_name_H-M   'P 1'
#
loop_
_entity.id
_entity.type
_entity.pdbx_description
1 polymer ?
#
loop_
_entity_poly.entity_id
_entity_poly.type
_entity_poly.pdbx_seq_one_letter_code
_entity_poly.pdbx_strand_id
1 'polypeptide(L)'
;MAAHIHCSEWEKDEQKEILDFASRDYPEYVWSLPTLSRRLNFFGIKYIRYETNIEDVKKAVQEEMEGPGQYLGYRSMQRKLREQHKLAVPRNLVHDVMSLVDPEGLERQGNVGHKKRQRGATGTFTSLVRS
;
A
#
# COMPACT_ATOMS: atom_id res chain seq x y z
N MET A 1 10.03 16.14 8.14
CA MET A 1 8.62 15.76 8.32
C MET A 1 8.22 14.84 7.19
N ALA A 2 8.37 13.52 7.36
CA ALA A 2 7.97 12.56 6.34
C ALA A 2 6.44 12.50 6.35
N ALA A 3 5.81 13.06 5.31
CA ALA A 3 4.39 12.91 5.09
C ALA A 3 4.10 11.40 4.97
N HIS A 4 3.48 10.85 6.01
CA HIS A 4 2.97 9.49 6.04
C HIS A 4 1.75 9.47 5.12
N ILE A 5 1.97 9.53 3.81
CA ILE A 5 0.86 9.55 2.87
C ILE A 5 0.23 8.16 2.91
N HIS A 6 -0.98 8.08 3.46
CA HIS A 6 -1.80 6.90 3.40
C HIS A 6 -2.04 6.58 1.91
N CYS A 7 -1.64 5.39 1.48
CA CYS A 7 -1.72 4.93 0.08
C CYS A 7 -3.17 4.90 -0.47
N SER A 8 -4.18 5.06 0.40
CA SER A 8 -5.60 5.20 0.06
C SER A 8 -6.03 6.64 -0.25
N GLU A 9 -5.18 7.64 -0.04
CA GLU A 9 -5.51 9.06 -0.26
C GLU A 9 -5.43 9.41 -1.76
N TRP A 10 -4.37 8.98 -2.44
CA TRP A 10 -4.15 9.29 -3.87
C TRP A 10 -5.20 8.68 -4.82
N GLU A 11 -5.68 7.47 -4.55
CA GLU A 11 -6.77 6.86 -5.34
C GLU A 11 -8.09 7.65 -5.19
N LYS A 12 -8.31 8.24 -4.00
CA LYS A 12 -9.46 9.12 -3.82
C LYS A 12 -9.29 10.40 -4.61
N ASP A 13 -8.08 10.90 -4.81
CA ASP A 13 -7.86 12.14 -5.53
C ASP A 13 -8.13 11.96 -7.04
N GLU A 14 -7.65 10.87 -7.66
CA GLU A 14 -8.03 10.54 -9.04
C GLU A 14 -9.54 10.27 -9.19
N GLN A 15 -10.14 9.54 -8.25
CA GLN A 15 -11.60 9.29 -8.28
C GLN A 15 -12.40 10.57 -8.03
N LYS A 16 -11.89 11.52 -7.25
CA LYS A 16 -12.52 12.84 -7.05
C LYS A 16 -12.46 13.66 -8.34
N GLU A 17 -11.35 13.64 -9.06
CA GLU A 17 -11.25 14.31 -10.36
C GLU A 17 -12.25 13.71 -11.36
N ILE A 18 -12.32 12.37 -11.47
CA ILE A 18 -13.30 11.70 -12.32
C ILE A 18 -14.74 12.08 -11.91
N LEU A 19 -14.99 12.20 -10.60
CA LEU A 19 -16.28 12.61 -10.09
C LEU A 19 -16.62 14.06 -10.43
N ASP A 20 -15.64 14.97 -10.39
CA ASP A 20 -15.79 16.37 -10.77
C ASP A 20 -16.15 16.49 -12.25
N PHE A 21 -15.45 15.76 -13.12
CA PHE A 21 -15.77 15.70 -14.55
C PHE A 21 -17.17 15.11 -14.82
N ALA A 22 -17.50 14.00 -14.16
CA ALA A 22 -18.80 13.35 -14.31
C ALA A 22 -19.94 14.28 -13.86
N SER A 23 -19.75 15.02 -12.76
CA SER A 23 -20.75 15.95 -12.24
C SER A 23 -20.92 17.17 -13.15
N ARG A 24 -19.85 17.62 -13.82
CA ARG A 24 -19.89 18.74 -14.76
C ARG A 24 -20.59 18.38 -16.06
N ASP A 25 -20.25 17.23 -16.64
CA ASP A 25 -20.68 16.86 -17.99
C ASP A 25 -22.02 16.09 -17.96
N TYR A 26 -22.35 15.43 -16.84
CA TYR A 26 -23.58 14.63 -16.65
C TYR A 26 -24.23 14.92 -15.28
N PRO A 27 -24.78 16.13 -15.07
CA PRO A 27 -25.34 16.55 -13.79
C PRO A 27 -26.56 15.71 -13.35
N GLU A 28 -27.22 15.01 -14.28
CA GLU A 28 -28.32 14.08 -13.95
C GLU A 28 -27.86 12.89 -13.10
N TYR A 29 -26.57 12.55 -13.13
CA TYR A 29 -26.00 11.44 -12.37
C TYR A 29 -25.23 11.94 -11.14
N VAL A 30 -25.95 12.13 -10.03
CA VAL A 30 -25.34 12.47 -8.74
C VAL A 30 -24.69 11.22 -8.15
N TRP A 31 -23.42 11.00 -8.46
CA TRP A 31 -22.65 9.90 -7.90
C TRP A 31 -21.90 10.32 -6.63
N SER A 32 -21.81 9.41 -5.67
CA SER A 32 -20.83 9.50 -4.58
C SER A 32 -19.56 8.73 -4.98
N LEU A 33 -18.41 9.01 -4.35
CA LEU A 33 -17.17 8.25 -4.57
C LEU A 33 -17.37 6.72 -4.51
N PRO A 34 -18.12 6.15 -3.55
CA PRO A 34 -18.44 4.73 -3.54
C PRO A 34 -19.24 4.24 -4.75
N THR A 35 -20.17 5.06 -5.26
CA THR A 35 -20.98 4.71 -6.44
C THR A 35 -20.12 4.71 -7.70
N LEU A 36 -19.27 5.73 -7.85
CA LEU A 36 -18.31 5.82 -8.93
C LEU A 36 -17.33 4.63 -8.91
N SER A 37 -16.74 4.32 -7.75
CA SER A 37 -15.83 3.18 -7.59
C SER A 37 -16.46 1.85 -8.01
N ARG A 38 -17.71 1.59 -7.61
CA ARG A 38 -18.46 0.39 -8.05
C ARG A 38 -18.69 0.38 -9.57
N ARG A 39 -18.99 1.54 -10.16
CA ARG A 39 -19.24 1.67 -11.59
C ARG A 39 -17.96 1.51 -12.43
N LEU A 40 -16.84 2.06 -11.97
CA LEU A 40 -15.52 1.85 -12.57
C LEU A 40 -15.16 0.35 -12.57
N ASN A 41 -15.41 -0.34 -11.45
CA ASN A 41 -15.19 -1.78 -11.37
C ASN A 41 -16.13 -2.57 -12.32
N PHE A 42 -17.39 -2.12 -12.48
CA PHE A 42 -18.31 -2.69 -13.47
C PHE A 42 -17.79 -2.56 -14.90
N PHE A 43 -17.14 -1.44 -15.23
CA PHE A 43 -16.47 -1.24 -16.52
C PHE A 43 -15.10 -1.94 -16.64
N GLY A 44 -14.68 -2.71 -15.63
CA GLY A 44 -13.39 -3.40 -15.63
C GLY A 44 -12.19 -2.48 -15.35
N ILE A 45 -12.43 -1.21 -14.99
CA ILE A 45 -11.39 -0.27 -14.57
C ILE A 45 -11.06 -0.60 -13.11
N LYS A 46 -10.02 -1.42 -12.94
CA LYS A 46 -9.59 -1.94 -11.64
C LYS A 46 -8.28 -1.31 -11.20
N TYR A 47 -8.19 -1.09 -9.89
CA TYR A 47 -6.95 -0.67 -9.23
C TYR A 47 -5.84 -1.72 -9.34
N ILE A 48 -6.18 -3.00 -9.47
CA ILE A 48 -5.23 -4.11 -9.59
C ILE A 48 -5.42 -4.75 -10.96
N ARG A 49 -4.33 -4.86 -11.72
CA ARG A 49 -4.28 -5.56 -13.00
C ARG A 49 -3.54 -6.88 -12.82
N TYR A 50 -4.28 -7.98 -12.90
CA TYR A 50 -3.73 -9.33 -12.81
C TYR A 50 -2.97 -9.76 -14.07
N GLU A 51 -3.17 -9.03 -15.18
CA GLU A 51 -2.51 -9.25 -16.47
C GLU A 51 -1.13 -8.56 -16.56
N THR A 52 -0.56 -8.14 -15.44
CA THR A 52 0.77 -7.51 -15.43
C THR A 52 1.84 -8.54 -15.73
N ASN A 53 2.76 -8.24 -16.67
CA ASN A 53 3.84 -9.13 -17.03
C ASN A 53 4.76 -9.35 -15.82
N ILE A 54 4.93 -10.61 -15.42
CA ILE A 54 5.70 -11.00 -14.25
C ILE A 54 7.18 -10.61 -14.41
N GLU A 55 7.69 -10.62 -15.64
CA GLU A 55 9.08 -10.24 -15.94
C GLU A 55 9.34 -8.76 -15.63
N ASP A 56 8.42 -7.88 -16.03
CA ASP A 56 8.50 -6.45 -15.75
C ASP A 56 8.44 -6.18 -14.24
N VAL A 57 7.59 -6.91 -13.51
CA VAL A 57 7.51 -6.80 -12.05
C VAL A 57 8.80 -7.26 -11.39
N LYS A 58 9.40 -8.38 -11.84
CA LYS A 58 10.69 -8.87 -11.32
C LYS A 58 11.79 -7.84 -11.53
N LYS A 59 11.89 -7.29 -12.75
CA LYS A 59 12.89 -6.28 -13.08
C LYS A 59 12.73 -5.03 -12.21
N ALA A 60 11.51 -4.51 -12.10
CA ALA A 60 11.24 -3.34 -11.28
C ALA A 60 11.54 -3.59 -9.80
N VAL A 61 11.18 -4.76 -9.25
CA VAL A 61 11.53 -5.12 -7.86
C VAL A 61 13.05 -5.20 -7.69
N GLN A 62 13.77 -5.79 -8.64
CA GLN A 62 15.22 -5.91 -8.57
C GLN A 62 15.92 -4.53 -8.59
N GLU A 63 15.50 -3.64 -9.49
CA GLU A 63 16.00 -2.26 -9.54
C GLU A 63 15.75 -1.51 -8.21
N GLU A 64 14.61 -1.74 -7.58
CA GLU A 64 14.30 -1.14 -6.29
C GLU A 64 15.12 -1.72 -5.13
N MET A 65 15.40 -3.03 -5.16
CA MET A 65 16.20 -3.72 -4.16
C MET A 65 17.68 -3.36 -4.23
N GLU A 66 18.21 -3.13 -5.43
CA GLU A 66 19.58 -2.66 -5.64
C GLU A 66 19.74 -1.17 -5.25
N GLY A 67 18.63 -0.46 -5.10
CA GLY A 67 18.60 0.95 -4.75
C GLY A 67 18.08 1.23 -3.31
N PRO A 68 17.42 2.39 -3.09
CA PRO A 68 16.92 2.79 -1.77
C PRO A 68 15.74 1.95 -1.28
N GLY A 69 15.25 1.00 -2.09
CA GLY A 69 14.15 0.10 -1.77
C GLY A 69 14.54 -1.15 -0.98
N GLN A 70 15.84 -1.40 -0.76
CA GLN A 70 16.36 -2.58 -0.05
C GLN A 70 15.69 -2.84 1.32
N TYR A 71 15.34 -1.78 2.06
CA TYR A 71 14.73 -1.88 3.39
C TYR A 71 13.20 -1.75 3.38
N LEU A 72 12.56 -1.72 2.21
CA LEU A 72 11.12 -1.61 2.10
C LEU A 72 10.48 -2.99 2.28
N GLY A 73 9.42 -3.05 3.07
CA GLY A 73 8.55 -4.22 3.10
C GLY A 73 7.68 -4.30 1.84
N TYR A 74 7.13 -5.47 1.56
CA TYR A 74 6.35 -5.72 0.34
C TYR A 74 5.15 -4.77 0.14
N ARG A 75 4.57 -4.21 1.21
CA ARG A 75 3.49 -3.20 1.12
C ARG A 75 4.00 -1.89 0.55
N SER A 76 5.15 -1.45 1.03
CA SER A 76 5.81 -0.24 0.56
C SER A 76 6.38 -0.45 -0.84
N MET A 77 6.91 -1.64 -1.13
CA MET A 77 7.35 -2.02 -2.47
C MET A 77 6.20 -1.96 -3.48
N GLN A 78 5.04 -2.54 -3.16
CA GLN A 78 3.85 -2.48 -4.03
C GLN A 78 3.46 -1.03 -4.34
N ARG A 79 3.53 -0.14 -3.34
CA ARG A 79 3.26 1.28 -3.53
C ARG A 79 4.29 1.94 -4.45
N LYS A 80 5.58 1.65 -4.24
CA LYS A 80 6.66 2.22 -5.05
C LYS A 80 6.60 1.78 -6.51
N LEU A 81 6.30 0.50 -6.75
CA LEU A 81 6.04 -0.04 -8.10
C LEU A 81 4.88 0.69 -8.80
N ARG A 82 3.88 1.13 -8.06
CA ARG A 82 2.76 1.90 -8.61
C ARG A 82 3.15 3.35 -8.92
N GLU A 83 3.83 4.00 -7.99
CA GLU A 83 4.17 5.43 -8.13
C GLU A 83 5.28 5.67 -9.17
N GLN A 84 6.34 4.85 -9.13
CA GLN A 84 7.55 5.07 -9.92
C GLN A 84 7.52 4.29 -11.24
N HIS A 85 7.08 3.02 -11.18
CA HIS A 85 7.06 2.12 -12.33
C HIS A 85 5.69 2.05 -13.03
N LYS A 86 4.66 2.70 -12.48
CA LYS A 86 3.27 2.68 -13.00
C LYS A 86 2.68 1.27 -13.15
N LEU A 87 3.18 0.31 -12.35
CA LEU A 87 2.74 -1.08 -12.39
C LEU A 87 1.63 -1.33 -11.37
N ALA A 88 0.44 -1.66 -11.85
CA ALA A 88 -0.73 -1.96 -11.02
C ALA A 88 -0.71 -3.41 -10.48
N VAL A 89 0.32 -3.75 -9.70
CA VAL A 89 0.59 -5.14 -9.27
C VAL A 89 -0.29 -5.55 -8.06
N PRO A 90 -0.77 -6.81 -8.02
CA PRO A 90 -1.38 -7.38 -6.82
C PRO A 90 -0.36 -7.61 -5.70
N ARG A 91 -0.79 -7.39 -4.46
CA ARG A 91 0.05 -7.48 -3.27
C ARG A 91 0.72 -8.84 -3.08
N ASN A 92 -0.02 -9.92 -3.30
CA ASN A 92 0.46 -11.29 -3.11
C ASN A 92 1.62 -11.58 -4.09
N LEU A 93 1.47 -11.14 -5.35
CA LEU A 93 2.51 -11.30 -6.35
C LEU A 93 3.79 -10.55 -6.00
N VAL A 94 3.69 -9.34 -5.42
CA VAL A 94 4.88 -8.59 -4.94
C VAL A 94 5.58 -9.36 -3.82
N HIS A 95 4.82 -9.94 -2.89
CA HIS A 95 5.39 -10.77 -1.82
C HIS A 95 6.13 -11.99 -2.39
N ASP A 96 5.49 -12.71 -3.30
CA ASP A 96 6.07 -13.91 -3.92
C ASP A 96 7.33 -13.55 -4.73
N VAL A 97 7.28 -12.48 -5.53
CA VAL A 97 8.44 -11.99 -6.29
C VAL A 97 9.58 -11.56 -5.36
N MET A 98 9.30 -10.81 -4.30
CA MET A 98 10.32 -10.42 -3.34
C MET A 98 10.93 -11.64 -2.64
N SER A 99 10.14 -12.66 -2.31
CA SER A 99 10.65 -13.89 -1.69
C SER A 99 11.57 -14.69 -2.60
N LEU A 100 11.39 -14.57 -3.92
CA LEU A 100 12.28 -15.19 -4.91
C LEU A 100 13.57 -14.41 -5.13
N VAL A 101 13.53 -13.08 -5.01
CA VAL A 101 14.68 -12.20 -5.26
C VAL A 101 15.59 -12.08 -4.03
N ASP A 102 15.02 -11.88 -2.85
CA ASP A 102 15.77 -11.73 -1.60
C ASP A 102 15.01 -12.33 -0.39
N PRO A 103 15.13 -13.67 -0.18
CA PRO A 103 14.52 -14.31 0.97
C PRO A 103 15.15 -13.85 2.29
N GLU A 104 16.46 -13.56 2.32
CA GLU A 104 17.15 -13.10 3.54
C GLU A 104 16.70 -11.71 3.97
N GLY A 105 16.53 -10.77 3.04
CA GLY A 105 16.04 -9.42 3.34
C GLY A 105 14.64 -9.42 3.94
N LEU A 106 13.78 -10.33 3.46
CA LEU A 106 12.45 -10.56 4.01
C LEU A 106 12.49 -11.14 5.43
N GLU A 107 13.37 -12.11 5.71
CA GLU A 107 13.53 -12.69 7.05
C GLU A 107 14.10 -11.67 8.06
N ARG A 108 15.08 -10.86 7.65
CA ARG A 108 15.63 -9.76 8.47
C ARG A 108 14.55 -8.76 8.85
N GLN A 109 13.55 -8.53 7.99
CA GLN A 109 12.39 -7.68 8.26
C GLN A 109 11.27 -8.40 9.03
N GLY A 110 11.15 -9.72 8.93
CA GLY A 110 10.11 -10.52 9.61
C GLY A 110 10.08 -10.35 11.13
N ASN A 111 11.19 -9.93 11.73
CA ASN A 111 11.29 -9.61 13.15
C ASN A 111 10.69 -8.23 13.55
N VAL A 112 10.27 -7.41 12.59
CA VAL A 112 9.61 -6.11 12.84
C VAL A 112 8.15 -6.34 13.24
N GLY A 113 7.93 -6.71 14.50
CA GLY A 113 6.59 -6.96 15.04
C GLY A 113 6.51 -7.95 16.19
N HIS A 114 7.59 -8.70 16.47
CA HIS A 114 7.66 -9.41 17.74
C HIS A 114 7.56 -8.39 18.87
N LYS A 115 6.56 -8.58 19.75
CA LYS A 115 6.38 -7.76 20.96
C LYS A 115 7.68 -7.83 21.76
N LYS A 116 8.54 -6.81 21.64
CA LYS A 116 9.78 -6.69 22.43
C LYS A 116 9.52 -6.51 23.93
N ARG A 117 8.26 -6.40 24.36
CA ARG A 117 7.86 -6.34 25.78
C ARG A 117 6.57 -7.10 26.00
N GLN A 118 6.53 -7.92 27.05
CA GLN A 118 5.27 -8.26 27.69
C GLN A 118 4.63 -6.93 28.13
N ARG A 119 3.46 -6.59 27.58
CA ARG A 119 2.67 -5.45 28.09
C ARG A 119 2.31 -5.80 29.54
N GLY A 120 2.92 -5.12 30.51
CA GLY A 120 2.68 -5.33 31.94
C GLY A 120 3.91 -5.30 32.86
N ALA A 121 5.14 -5.34 32.34
CA ALA A 121 6.35 -5.44 33.18
C ALA A 121 6.93 -4.10 33.68
N THR A 122 6.23 -2.97 33.48
CA THR A 122 6.61 -1.68 34.07
C THR A 122 5.59 -1.37 35.14
N GLY A 123 5.93 -1.68 36.38
CA GLY A 123 5.07 -1.50 37.55
C GLY A 123 4.52 -0.08 37.60
N THR A 124 3.19 0.02 37.63
CA THR A 124 2.49 1.22 38.03
C THR A 124 2.92 1.53 39.46
N PHE A 125 3.70 2.59 39.64
CA PHE A 125 3.99 3.16 40.96
C PHE A 125 2.69 3.79 41.48
N THR A 126 1.81 2.99 42.06
CA THR A 126 0.79 3.47 43.01
C THR A 126 1.29 3.13 44.40
N SER A 127 2.25 3.90 44.89
CA SER A 127 2.50 3.98 46.32
C SER A 127 2.12 5.39 46.80
N LEU A 128 1.42 5.39 47.95
CA LEU A 128 1.21 6.51 48.87
C LEU A 128 0.10 7.51 48.55
N VAL A 129 -1.16 7.10 48.79
CA VAL A 129 -2.06 7.93 49.61
C VAL A 129 -2.18 7.22 50.95
N ARG A 130 -1.45 7.72 51.95
CA ARG A 130 -1.68 7.39 53.36
C ARG A 130 -2.86 8.25 53.83
N SER A 131 -3.93 7.61 54.29
CA SER A 131 -4.92 8.20 55.20
C SER A 131 -4.43 8.08 56.63
#